data_AF-A0A168RBY8-F1
#
_entry.id   AF-A0A168RBY8-F1
#
_cell.length_a   1.000
_cell.length_b   1.000
_cell.length_c   1.000
_cell.angle_alpha   90.00
_cell.angle_beta   90.00
_cell.angle_gamma   90.00
#
_symmetry.space_group_name_H-M   'P 1'
#
loop_
_entity.id
_entity.type
_entity.pdbx_description
1 polymer ?
#
loop_
_entity_poly.entity_id
_entity_poly.type
_entity_poly.pdbx_seq_one_letter_code
_entity_poly.pdbx_strand_id
1 'polypeptide(L)'
;MSYFFKQKITTAFSSWRNWIHLIISNTIALIIVVAFIILKHKEDKFWIANSFLIFGVTNLFYAILWYIGKLGFGSTFFRYRKQRKNDYLSLKLEDAKHKKQTPEQKIKVKELTNRIEKIKKEQQMSKLSRETNNWILIILFSWGLIITIIGIILSYVK
;
A
#
# COMPACT_ATOMS: atom_id res chain seq x y z
N MET A 1 13.70 26.71 11.10
CA MET A 1 12.82 25.95 12.03
C MET A 1 11.72 25.17 11.29
N SER A 2 12.03 24.45 10.19
CA SER A 2 11.00 24.04 9.19
C SER A 2 11.04 22.56 8.73
N TYR A 3 12.14 21.82 8.99
CA TYR A 3 12.25 20.43 8.53
C TYR A 3 11.85 19.39 9.59
N PHE A 4 12.33 19.54 10.83
CA PHE A 4 11.99 18.62 11.93
C PHE A 4 10.50 18.57 12.25
N PHE A 5 9.79 19.70 12.16
CA PHE A 5 8.36 19.75 12.47
C PHE A 5 7.51 19.06 11.38
N LYS A 6 7.85 19.24 10.11
CA LYS A 6 7.21 18.52 8.99
C LYS A 6 7.45 17.01 9.04
N GLN A 7 8.64 16.59 9.45
CA GLN A 7 8.97 15.17 9.59
C GLN A 7 8.18 14.51 10.73
N LYS A 8 8.05 15.17 11.88
CA LYS A 8 7.23 14.68 13.01
C LYS A 8 5.75 14.51 12.67
N ILE A 9 5.17 15.49 11.95
CA ILE A 9 3.75 15.45 11.55
C ILE A 9 3.50 14.32 10.54
N THR A 10 4.39 14.12 9.56
CA THR A 10 4.25 13.05 8.57
C THR A 10 4.41 11.67 9.19
N THR A 11 5.31 11.49 10.15
CA THR A 11 5.43 10.23 10.91
C THR A 11 4.21 9.96 11.81
N ALA A 12 3.65 11.00 12.45
CA ALA A 12 2.45 10.86 13.28
C ALA A 12 1.21 10.52 12.43
N PHE A 13 1.05 11.17 11.28
CA PHE A 13 -0.04 10.89 10.35
C PHE A 13 0.08 9.51 9.69
N SER A 14 1.31 9.09 9.35
CA SER A 14 1.58 7.73 8.87
C SER A 14 1.31 6.68 9.95
N SER A 15 1.59 6.98 11.22
CA SER A 15 1.29 6.09 12.34
C SER A 15 -0.22 5.88 12.49
N TRP A 16 -1.01 6.95 12.53
CA TRP A 16 -2.47 6.87 12.67
C TRP A 16 -3.14 6.07 11.54
N ARG A 17 -2.72 6.29 10.28
CA ARG A 17 -3.22 5.51 9.13
C ARG A 17 -2.96 4.02 9.26
N ASN A 18 -1.82 3.64 9.83
CA ASN A 18 -1.50 2.23 10.03
C ASN A 18 -2.35 1.60 11.15
N TRP A 19 -2.70 2.34 12.21
CA TRP A 19 -3.62 1.86 13.25
C TRP A 19 -5.04 1.61 12.73
N ILE A 20 -5.50 2.42 11.76
CA ILE A 20 -6.78 2.18 11.09
C ILE A 20 -6.83 0.81 10.43
N HIS A 21 -5.72 0.35 9.82
CA HIS A 21 -5.67 -0.99 9.21
C HIS A 21 -5.80 -2.12 10.25
N LEU A 22 -5.24 -1.95 11.45
CA LEU A 22 -5.44 -2.90 12.55
C LEU A 22 -6.92 -2.98 12.96
N ILE A 23 -7.57 -1.83 13.13
CA ILE A 23 -8.99 -1.77 13.50
C ILE A 23 -9.85 -2.42 12.42
N ILE A 24 -9.67 -2.03 11.15
CA ILE A 24 -10.42 -2.58 10.02
C ILE A 24 -10.25 -4.10 9.92
N SER A 25 -9.03 -4.61 10.02
CA SER A 25 -8.74 -6.04 9.93
C SER A 25 -9.45 -6.84 11.03
N ASN A 26 -9.37 -6.37 12.28
CA ASN A 26 -10.05 -7.03 13.40
C ASN A 26 -11.57 -6.96 13.28
N THR A 27 -12.13 -5.83 12.82
CA THR A 27 -13.58 -5.68 12.59
C THR A 27 -14.06 -6.65 11.51
N ILE A 28 -13.35 -6.77 10.38
CA ILE A 28 -13.71 -7.72 9.32
C ILE A 28 -13.65 -9.16 9.85
N ALA A 29 -12.58 -9.52 10.55
CA ALA A 29 -12.44 -10.85 11.14
C ALA A 29 -13.57 -11.15 12.13
N LEU A 30 -13.95 -10.19 12.96
CA LEU A 30 -15.05 -10.33 13.91
C LEU A 30 -16.40 -10.48 13.21
N ILE A 31 -16.67 -9.73 12.15
CA ILE A 31 -17.90 -9.87 11.35
C ILE A 31 -17.99 -11.28 10.74
N ILE A 32 -16.90 -11.79 10.17
CA ILE A 32 -16.89 -13.14 9.57
C ILE A 32 -17.11 -14.21 10.65
N VAL A 33 -16.49 -14.07 11.82
CA VAL A 33 -16.69 -15.00 12.94
C VAL A 33 -18.13 -14.96 13.45
N VAL A 34 -18.71 -13.77 13.65
CA VAL A 34 -20.11 -13.63 14.10
C VAL A 34 -21.06 -14.22 13.07
N ALA A 35 -20.86 -13.94 11.79
CA ALA A 35 -21.64 -14.55 10.71
C ALA A 35 -21.53 -16.07 10.72
N PHE A 36 -20.32 -16.62 10.92
CA PHE A 36 -20.11 -18.06 11.04
C PHE A 36 -20.85 -18.66 12.23
N ILE A 37 -20.79 -18.03 13.41
CA ILE A 37 -21.47 -18.49 14.63
C ILE A 37 -22.99 -18.51 14.44
N ILE A 38 -23.56 -17.43 13.89
CA ILE A 38 -25.00 -17.32 13.63
C ILE A 38 -25.47 -18.42 12.66
N LEU A 39 -24.69 -18.68 11.60
CA LEU A 39 -25.06 -19.66 10.57
C LEU A 39 -24.89 -21.11 11.01
N LYS A 40 -23.92 -21.42 11.90
CA LYS A 40 -23.60 -22.82 12.25
C LYS A 40 -24.40 -23.42 13.39
N HIS A 41 -25.19 -22.64 14.13
CA HIS A 41 -26.17 -23.03 15.17
C HIS A 41 -25.97 -24.43 15.80
N LYS A 42 -24.77 -24.70 16.33
CA LYS A 42 -24.42 -25.96 17.01
C LYS A 42 -23.42 -25.69 18.14
N GLU A 43 -23.72 -26.22 19.33
CA GLU A 43 -23.01 -25.99 20.59
C GLU A 43 -21.75 -26.86 20.79
N ASP A 44 -21.13 -27.36 19.72
CA ASP A 44 -19.94 -28.22 19.86
C ASP A 44 -18.68 -27.40 20.07
N LYS A 45 -17.81 -27.70 21.04
CA LYS A 45 -16.50 -27.04 21.27
C LYS A 45 -15.68 -26.79 19.98
N PHE A 46 -15.91 -27.59 18.94
CA PHE A 46 -15.43 -27.38 17.57
C PHE A 46 -15.74 -25.98 16.99
N TRP A 47 -16.80 -25.29 17.41
CA TRP A 47 -17.14 -23.93 16.96
C TRP A 47 -16.15 -22.89 17.48
N ILE A 48 -15.64 -23.07 18.70
CA ILE A 48 -14.63 -22.17 19.30
C ILE A 48 -13.33 -22.28 18.51
N ALA A 49 -12.83 -23.49 18.29
CA ALA A 49 -11.59 -23.72 17.55
C ALA A 49 -11.68 -23.16 16.11
N ASN A 50 -12.80 -23.40 15.41
CA ASN A 50 -13.04 -22.83 14.08
C ASN A 50 -13.13 -21.30 14.09
N SER A 51 -13.67 -20.69 15.15
CA SER A 51 -13.74 -19.23 15.26
C SER A 51 -12.34 -18.61 15.35
N PHE A 52 -11.44 -19.19 16.16
CA PHE A 52 -10.04 -18.76 16.21
C PHE A 52 -9.33 -18.97 14.87
N LEU A 53 -9.54 -20.11 14.20
CA LEU A 53 -8.97 -20.36 12.87
C LEU A 53 -9.44 -19.33 11.83
N ILE A 54 -10.75 -19.10 11.73
CA ILE A 54 -11.34 -18.13 10.80
C ILE A 54 -10.80 -16.72 11.09
N PHE A 55 -10.72 -16.34 12.36
CA PHE A 55 -10.19 -15.04 12.76
C PHE A 55 -8.72 -14.87 12.36
N GLY A 56 -7.89 -15.87 12.66
CA GLY A 56 -6.47 -15.87 12.36
C GLY A 56 -6.19 -15.82 10.86
N VAL A 57 -6.83 -16.72 10.09
CA VAL A 57 -6.70 -16.79 8.63
C VAL A 57 -7.17 -15.49 7.96
N THR A 58 -8.27 -14.89 8.44
CA THR A 58 -8.76 -13.61 7.90
C THR A 58 -7.73 -12.50 8.09
N ASN A 59 -7.13 -12.38 9.28
CA ASN A 59 -6.11 -11.37 9.53
C ASN A 59 -4.83 -11.61 8.71
N LEU A 60 -4.40 -12.86 8.54
CA LEU A 60 -3.28 -13.21 7.67
C LEU A 60 -3.56 -12.83 6.21
N PHE A 61 -4.76 -13.16 5.72
CA PHE A 61 -5.18 -12.82 4.37
C PHE A 61 -5.22 -11.29 4.16
N TYR A 62 -5.75 -10.55 5.12
CA TYR A 62 -5.74 -9.09 5.09
C TYR A 62 -4.30 -8.53 5.07
N ALA A 63 -3.41 -9.06 5.91
CA ALA A 63 -2.01 -8.63 5.96
C ALA A 63 -1.30 -8.86 4.61
N ILE A 64 -1.57 -9.99 3.95
CA ILE A 64 -1.07 -10.30 2.61
C ILE A 64 -1.62 -9.31 1.58
N LEU A 65 -2.93 -9.06 1.57
CA LEU A 65 -3.54 -8.09 0.65
C LEU A 65 -2.97 -6.68 0.84
N TRP A 66 -2.78 -6.26 2.10
CA TRP A 66 -2.18 -4.97 2.40
C TRP A 66 -0.73 -4.89 1.93
N TYR A 67 0.05 -5.95 2.13
CA TYR A 67 1.42 -6.05 1.63
C TYR A 67 1.48 -5.92 0.09
N ILE A 68 0.63 -6.66 -0.62
CA ILE A 68 0.51 -6.61 -2.08
C ILE A 68 0.14 -5.18 -2.53
N GLY A 69 -0.80 -4.53 -1.86
CA GLY A 69 -1.15 -3.13 -2.11
C GLY A 69 0.04 -2.18 -1.92
N LYS A 70 0.85 -2.38 -0.87
CA LYS A 70 2.07 -1.59 -0.61
C LYS A 70 3.15 -1.78 -1.66
N LEU A 71 3.31 -2.98 -2.22
CA LEU A 71 4.20 -3.23 -3.35
C LEU A 71 3.78 -2.47 -4.62
N GLY A 72 2.61 -1.83 -4.60
CA GLY A 72 2.11 -1.03 -5.69
C GLY A 72 1.45 -1.88 -6.77
N PHE A 73 0.92 -3.06 -6.39
CA PHE A 73 0.02 -3.83 -7.25
C PHE A 73 -1.13 -2.91 -7.71
N GLY A 74 -1.32 -2.79 -9.03
CA GLY A 74 -2.20 -1.79 -9.67
C GLY A 74 -1.52 -0.46 -10.03
N SER A 75 -0.62 0.07 -9.19
CA SER A 75 0.12 1.32 -9.49
C SER A 75 1.15 1.15 -10.62
N THR A 76 1.65 -0.07 -10.84
CA THR A 76 2.61 -0.40 -11.90
C THR A 76 2.05 -0.08 -13.29
N PHE A 77 0.76 -0.32 -13.51
CA PHE A 77 0.10 -0.03 -14.80
C PHE A 77 0.02 1.47 -15.07
N PHE A 78 -0.35 2.27 -14.06
CA PHE A 78 -0.34 3.73 -14.15
C PHE A 78 1.07 4.30 -14.29
N ARG A 79 2.06 3.69 -13.60
CA ARG A 79 3.47 4.08 -13.70
C ARG A 79 3.99 3.83 -15.11
N TYR A 80 3.67 2.70 -15.70
CA TYR A 80 4.03 2.36 -17.08
C TYR A 80 3.45 3.35 -18.09
N ARG A 81 2.16 3.72 -17.95
CA ARG A 81 1.52 4.73 -18.81
C ARG A 81 2.18 6.11 -18.65
N LYS A 82 2.48 6.53 -17.42
CA LYS A 82 3.17 7.80 -17.14
C LYS A 82 4.59 7.80 -17.70
N GLN A 83 5.28 6.65 -17.64
CA GLN A 83 6.62 6.47 -18.18
C GLN A 83 6.63 6.57 -19.71
N ARG A 84 5.73 5.87 -20.42
CA ARG A 84 5.58 6.03 -21.87
C ARG A 84 5.33 7.48 -22.32
N LYS A 85 4.54 8.24 -21.55
CA LYS A 85 4.32 9.67 -21.83
C LYS A 85 5.60 10.49 -21.67
N ASN A 86 6.43 10.17 -20.67
CA ASN A 86 7.73 10.82 -20.48
C ASN A 86 8.71 10.45 -21.60
N ASP A 87 8.73 9.20 -22.02
CA ASP A 87 9.61 8.72 -23.10
C ASP A 87 9.25 9.42 -24.42
N TYR A 88 7.95 9.53 -24.73
CA TYR A 88 7.45 10.29 -25.88
C TYR A 88 7.82 11.78 -25.83
N LEU A 89 7.68 12.42 -24.67
CA LEU A 89 8.07 13.83 -24.51
C LEU A 89 9.59 14.03 -24.64
N SER A 90 10.38 13.05 -24.21
CA SER A 90 11.84 13.08 -24.30
C SER A 90 12.30 12.92 -25.76
N LEU A 91 11.70 11.97 -26.50
CA LEU A 91 11.90 11.82 -27.95
C LEU A 91 11.53 13.11 -28.71
N LYS A 92 10.38 13.72 -28.37
CA LYS A 92 9.93 14.96 -29.02
C LYS A 92 10.85 16.16 -28.74
N LEU A 93 11.51 16.18 -27.58
CA LEU A 93 12.52 17.18 -27.24
C LEU A 93 13.80 16.95 -28.06
N GLU A 94 14.23 15.69 -28.19
CA GLU A 94 15.40 15.30 -28.97
C GLU A 94 15.22 15.66 -30.45
N ASP A 95 14.08 15.30 -31.03
CA ASP A 95 13.70 15.69 -32.39
C ASP A 95 13.66 17.22 -32.59
N ALA A 96 13.18 17.96 -31.59
CA ALA A 96 13.14 19.43 -31.65
C ALA A 96 14.53 20.08 -31.56
N LYS A 97 15.49 19.42 -30.88
CA LYS A 97 16.89 19.87 -30.79
C LYS A 97 17.68 19.61 -32.08
N HIS A 98 17.34 18.55 -32.83
CA HIS A 98 17.98 18.23 -34.10
C HIS A 98 17.48 19.05 -35.30
N LYS A 99 16.35 19.75 -35.18
CA LYS A 99 15.83 20.66 -36.21
C LYS A 99 16.53 22.02 -36.19
N LYS A 100 16.60 22.70 -37.35
CA LYS A 100 17.15 24.07 -37.46
C LYS A 100 16.53 24.97 -36.38
N GLN A 101 17.38 25.68 -35.63
CA GLN A 101 16.94 26.50 -34.49
C GLN A 101 16.38 27.85 -34.93
N THR A 102 15.11 27.87 -35.31
CA THR A 102 14.33 29.12 -35.39
C THR A 102 14.02 29.65 -33.97
N PRO A 103 13.68 30.95 -33.82
CA PRO A 103 13.25 31.51 -32.53
C PRO A 103 12.07 30.75 -31.91
N GLU A 104 11.12 30.29 -32.72
CA GLU A 104 9.97 29.49 -32.31
C GLU A 104 10.39 28.10 -31.80
N GLN A 105 11.35 27.45 -32.45
CA GLN A 105 11.91 26.18 -31.99
C GLN A 105 12.64 26.32 -30.65
N LYS A 106 13.35 27.43 -30.41
CA LYS A 106 13.99 27.70 -29.12
C LYS A 106 12.98 27.81 -27.98
N ILE A 107 11.85 28.47 -28.21
CA ILE A 107 10.74 28.57 -27.25
C ILE A 107 10.16 27.18 -26.95
N LYS A 108 9.93 26.38 -27.98
CA LYS A 108 9.38 25.02 -27.86
C LYS A 108 10.30 24.06 -27.08
N VAL A 109 11.61 24.15 -27.30
CA VAL A 109 12.61 23.38 -26.55
C VAL A 109 12.62 23.79 -25.07
N LYS A 110 12.55 25.10 -24.78
CA LYS A 110 12.50 25.60 -23.40
C LYS A 110 11.25 25.13 -22.67
N GLU A 111 10.08 25.16 -23.33
CA GLU A 111 8.82 24.67 -22.75
C GLU A 111 8.87 23.17 -22.44
N LEU A 112 9.33 22.36 -23.40
CA LEU A 112 9.46 20.91 -23.22
C LEU A 112 10.47 20.55 -22.11
N THR A 113 11.57 21.29 -21.99
CA THR A 113 12.57 21.12 -20.93
C THR A 113 11.95 21.40 -19.56
N ASN A 114 11.25 22.53 -19.41
CA ASN A 114 10.59 22.90 -18.17
C ASN A 114 9.52 21.86 -17.75
N ARG A 115 8.77 21.31 -18.71
CA ARG A 115 7.79 20.25 -18.43
C ARG A 115 8.46 18.96 -17.93
N ILE A 116 9.56 18.54 -18.56
CA ILE A 116 10.31 17.35 -18.13
C ILE A 116 10.90 17.55 -16.73
N GLU A 117 11.48 18.71 -16.47
CA GLU A 117 12.08 19.02 -15.17
C GLU A 117 11.04 19.04 -14.04
N LYS A 118 9.86 19.62 -14.29
CA LYS A 118 8.73 19.59 -13.35
C LYS A 118 8.31 18.16 -13.01
N ILE A 119 8.21 17.29 -14.01
CA ILE A 119 7.85 15.88 -13.81
C ILE A 119 8.94 15.13 -13.02
N LYS A 120 10.23 15.39 -13.28
CA LYS A 120 11.34 14.81 -12.51
C LYS A 120 11.31 15.25 -11.04
N LYS A 121 11.06 16.53 -10.77
CA LYS A 121 10.92 17.06 -9.40
C LYS A 121 9.75 16.42 -8.66
N GLU A 122 8.59 16.26 -9.30
CA GLU A 122 7.44 15.54 -8.73
C GLU A 122 7.78 14.07 -8.40
N GLN A 123 8.50 13.38 -9.27
CA GLN A 123 8.93 12.00 -9.03
C GLN A 123 9.93 11.89 -7.87
N GLN A 124 10.89 12.81 -7.76
CA GLN A 124 11.84 12.86 -6.65
C GLN A 124 11.14 13.11 -5.31
N MET A 125 10.19 14.04 -5.26
CA MET A 125 9.39 14.27 -4.04
C MET A 125 8.57 13.03 -3.64
N SER A 126 8.02 12.28 -4.62
CA SER A 126 7.27 11.05 -4.34
C SER A 126 8.14 9.88 -3.85
N LYS A 127 9.43 9.86 -4.18
CA LYS A 127 10.38 8.85 -3.68
C LYS A 127 10.74 9.10 -2.22
N LEU A 128 10.92 10.36 -1.83
CA LEU A 128 11.25 10.72 -0.44
C LEU A 128 10.12 10.37 0.55
N SER A 129 8.86 10.39 0.13
CA SER A 129 7.72 10.05 1.00
C SER A 129 7.49 8.54 1.16
N ARG A 130 8.30 7.69 0.52
CA ARG A 130 8.00 6.26 0.36
C ARG A 130 8.64 5.37 1.42
N GLU A 131 9.52 5.91 2.28
CA GLU A 131 9.99 5.23 3.49
C GLU A 131 8.83 5.10 4.49
N THR A 132 7.94 4.17 4.19
CA THR A 132 6.81 3.84 5.07
C THR A 132 7.25 2.76 6.02
N ASN A 133 7.10 3.05 7.31
CA ASN A 133 7.40 2.11 8.37
C ASN A 133 6.44 0.90 8.28
N ASN A 134 7.00 -0.31 8.21
CA ASN A 134 6.27 -1.57 8.02
C ASN A 134 6.01 -2.34 9.31
N TRP A 135 6.39 -1.81 10.48
CA TRP A 135 6.22 -2.50 11.77
C TRP A 135 4.80 -3.00 12.03
N ILE A 136 3.77 -2.23 11.67
CA ILE A 136 2.38 -2.62 11.92
C ILE A 136 1.94 -3.82 11.06
N LEU A 137 2.51 -3.98 9.87
CA LEU A 137 2.24 -5.15 9.04
C LEU A 137 2.84 -6.41 9.65
N ILE A 138 4.04 -6.29 10.24
CA ILE A 138 4.70 -7.37 10.98
C ILE A 138 3.85 -7.75 12.20
N ILE A 139 3.38 -6.76 12.97
CA ILE A 139 2.50 -7.00 14.14
C ILE A 139 1.22 -7.72 13.72
N LEU A 140 0.54 -7.24 12.67
CA LEU A 140 -0.71 -7.84 12.20
C LEU A 140 -0.49 -9.29 11.72
N PHE A 141 0.60 -9.55 11.00
CA PHE A 141 0.94 -10.88 10.52
C PHE A 141 1.23 -11.83 11.69
N SER A 142 2.09 -11.43 12.63
CA SER A 142 2.40 -12.21 13.82
C SER A 142 1.15 -12.48 14.66
N TRP A 143 0.27 -11.49 14.81
CA TRP A 143 -1.00 -11.62 15.53
C TRP A 143 -1.93 -12.65 14.88
N GLY A 144 -2.12 -12.58 13.57
CA GLY A 144 -2.92 -13.56 12.83
C GLY A 144 -2.33 -14.97 12.93
N LEU A 145 -1.00 -15.09 12.91
CA LEU A 145 -0.30 -16.37 13.02
C LEU A 145 -0.48 -16.99 14.42
N ILE A 146 -0.31 -16.21 15.48
CA ILE A 146 -0.52 -16.67 16.87
C ILE A 146 -1.97 -17.15 17.07
N ILE A 147 -2.96 -16.38 16.62
CA ILE A 147 -4.38 -16.76 16.73
C ILE A 147 -4.67 -18.05 15.95
N THR A 148 -4.10 -18.20 14.76
CA THR A 148 -4.27 -19.41 13.96
C THR A 148 -3.69 -20.62 14.70
N ILE A 149 -2.49 -20.51 15.28
CA ILE A 149 -1.89 -21.58 16.09
C ILE A 149 -2.79 -21.96 17.27
N ILE A 150 -3.35 -20.98 17.99
CA ILE A 150 -4.29 -21.24 19.08
C ILE A 150 -5.50 -22.02 18.58
N GLY A 151 -6.09 -21.63 17.44
CA GLY A 151 -7.21 -22.34 16.82
C GLY A 151 -6.86 -23.78 16.42
N ILE A 152 -5.64 -24.00 15.90
CA ILE A 152 -5.13 -25.35 15.58
C ILE A 152 -5.03 -26.17 16.86
N ILE A 153 -4.38 -25.66 17.91
CA ILE A 153 -4.24 -26.36 19.19
C ILE A 153 -5.61 -26.72 19.76
N LEU A 154 -6.55 -25.76 19.81
CA LEU A 154 -7.91 -25.99 20.29
C LEU A 154 -8.69 -27.00 19.44
N SER A 155 -8.34 -27.18 18.17
CA SER A 155 -8.96 -28.20 17.30
C SER A 155 -8.48 -29.62 17.62
N TYR A 156 -7.25 -29.76 18.12
CA TYR A 156 -6.65 -31.05 18.50
C TYR A 156 -6.90 -31.42 19.97
N VAL A 157 -7.12 -30.42 20.84
CA VAL A 157 -7.53 -30.63 22.23
C VAL A 157 -9.04 -30.93 22.26
N LYS A 158 -9.39 -32.22 22.29
CA LYS A 158 -10.78 -32.70 22.48
C LYS A 158 -11.36 -32.28 23.83
#